data_AF-A0A4S2STU8-F1
#
_entry.id   AF-A0A4S2STU8-F1
#
_cell.length_a   1.000
_cell.length_b   1.000
_cell.length_c   1.000
_cell.angle_alpha   90.00
_cell.angle_beta   90.00
_cell.angle_gamma   90.00
#
_symmetry.space_group_name_H-M   'P 1'
#
loop_
_entity.id
_entity.type
_entity.pdbx_description
1 polymer ?
#
loop_
_entity_poly.entity_id
_entity_poly.type
_entity_poly.pdbx_seq_one_letter_code
_entity_poly.pdbx_strand_id
1 'polypeptide(L)'
;MTRIGFRSAPATTADFAPLHAWLATDEDSPFRRALVLGRRDAAGIDVLQGRVLSRVDPVGGTSKRELSDDAEFFDAVTTVFGRNVDDLTPADRTALWARVLRAHEARAATQRA
;
A
#
# COMPACT_ATOMS: atom_id res chain seq x y z
N MET A 1 7.69 8.76 -14.49
CA MET A 1 8.03 8.79 -13.06
C MET A 1 8.89 10.01 -12.80
N THR A 2 8.49 10.89 -11.88
CA THR A 2 9.30 12.06 -11.51
C THR A 2 10.58 11.57 -10.83
N ARG A 3 11.75 12.06 -11.28
CA ARG A 3 13.03 11.70 -10.68
C ARG A 3 13.13 12.34 -9.29
N ILE A 4 13.22 11.51 -8.26
CA ILE A 4 13.47 11.99 -6.89
C ILE A 4 14.94 12.41 -6.79
N GLY A 5 15.18 13.64 -6.36
CA GLY A 5 16.52 14.16 -6.06
C GLY A 5 16.83 14.02 -4.58
N PHE A 6 18.04 13.59 -4.25
CA PHE A 6 18.53 13.51 -2.88
C PHE A 6 19.62 14.55 -2.65
N ARG A 7 19.66 15.15 -1.46
CA ARG A 7 20.76 16.02 -1.02
C ARG A 7 21.74 15.18 -0.19
N SER A 8 23.03 15.51 -0.25
CA SER A 8 24.08 14.84 0.54
C SER A 8 24.24 15.37 1.95
N ALA A 9 23.54 16.46 2.30
CA ALA A 9 23.59 17.03 3.65
C ALA A 9 23.01 16.04 4.67
N PRO A 10 23.60 15.94 5.89
CA PRO A 10 23.02 15.16 6.97
C PRO A 10 21.58 15.62 7.26
N ALA A 11 20.69 14.66 7.52
CA ALA A 11 19.31 14.91 7.90
C ALA A 11 19.01 14.25 9.25
N THR A 12 18.11 14.88 10.00
CA THR A 12 17.60 14.40 11.27
C THR A 12 16.12 14.02 11.12
N THR A 13 15.57 13.25 12.06
CA THR A 13 14.14 12.93 12.05
C THR A 13 13.25 14.18 12.09
N ALA A 14 13.72 15.25 12.74
CA ALA A 14 12.98 16.52 12.84
C ALA A 14 12.75 17.17 11.46
N ASP A 15 13.69 17.02 10.53
CA ASP A 15 13.58 17.58 9.17
C ASP A 15 12.41 16.97 8.38
N PHE A 16 11.98 15.75 8.74
CA PHE A 16 10.88 15.05 8.08
C PHE A 16 9.53 15.20 8.78
N ALA A 17 9.51 15.70 10.02
CA ALA A 17 8.29 15.71 10.84
C ALA A 17 7.13 16.49 10.20
N PRO A 18 7.32 17.68 9.59
CA PRO A 18 6.22 18.41 8.96
C PRO A 18 5.63 17.65 7.76
N LEU A 19 6.50 17.09 6.91
CA LEU A 19 6.06 16.34 5.74
C LEU A 19 5.39 15.02 6.15
N HIS A 20 5.93 14.32 7.16
CA HIS A 20 5.32 13.12 7.71
C HIS A 20 3.91 13.40 8.25
N ALA A 21 3.73 14.48 9.01
CA ALA A 21 2.41 14.88 9.51
C ALA A 21 1.42 15.08 8.35
N TRP A 22 1.80 15.88 7.35
CA TRP A 22 0.97 16.08 6.16
C TRP A 22 0.65 14.75 5.45
N LEU A 23 1.66 13.93 5.15
CA LEU A 23 1.45 12.64 4.48
C LEU A 23 0.54 11.69 5.28
N ALA A 24 0.60 11.73 6.61
CA ALA A 24 -0.17 10.84 7.47
C ALA A 24 -1.63 11.28 7.70
N THR A 25 -1.89 12.60 7.72
CA THR A 25 -3.19 13.11 8.18
C THR A 25 -4.00 13.88 7.14
N ASP A 26 -3.34 14.57 6.21
CA ASP A 26 -3.99 15.50 5.29
C ASP A 26 -4.86 14.80 4.25
N GLU A 27 -6.05 15.31 3.96
CA GLU A 27 -7.00 14.67 3.03
C GLU A 27 -6.47 14.60 1.59
N ASP A 28 -5.64 15.58 1.19
CA ASP A 28 -5.02 15.62 -0.13
C ASP A 28 -3.79 14.70 -0.24
N SER A 29 -3.37 14.08 0.87
CA SER A 29 -2.24 13.15 0.87
C SER A 29 -2.53 11.94 -0.05
N PRO A 30 -1.59 11.58 -0.94
CA PRO A 30 -1.73 10.38 -1.76
C PRO A 30 -1.80 9.10 -0.92
N PHE A 31 -1.21 9.10 0.29
CA PHE A 31 -1.26 7.95 1.22
C PHE A 31 -2.62 7.82 1.92
N ARG A 32 -3.46 8.86 1.89
CA ARG A 32 -4.84 8.79 2.40
C ARG A 32 -5.81 8.26 1.35
N ARG A 33 -5.43 8.37 0.07
CA ARG A 33 -6.25 7.98 -1.09
C ARG A 33 -5.95 6.57 -1.62
N ALA A 34 -4.84 5.96 -1.18
CA ALA A 34 -4.43 4.63 -1.62
C ALA A 34 -4.06 3.75 -0.42
N LEU A 35 -4.39 2.47 -0.51
CA LEU A 35 -3.77 1.43 0.31
C LEU A 35 -2.65 0.79 -0.50
N VAL A 36 -1.42 0.83 0.03
CA VAL A 36 -0.26 0.19 -0.56
C VAL A 36 0.51 -0.55 0.53
N LEU A 37 0.76 -1.85 0.33
CA LEU A 37 1.75 -2.60 1.09
C LEU A 37 2.83 -3.07 0.12
N GLY A 38 4.09 -2.93 0.51
CA GLY A 38 5.23 -3.37 -0.26
C GLY A 38 6.18 -4.19 0.61
N ARG A 39 6.57 -5.38 0.12
CA ARG A 39 7.59 -6.22 0.73
C ARG A 39 8.61 -6.59 -0.33
N ARG A 40 9.89 -6.48 0.00
CA ARG A 40 10.98 -6.98 -0.83
C ARG A 40 11.62 -8.19 -0.15
N ASP A 41 11.83 -9.25 -0.91
CA ASP A 41 12.55 -10.44 -0.48
C ASP A 41 13.73 -10.72 -1.45
N ALA A 42 14.44 -11.83 -1.23
CA ALA A 42 15.59 -12.21 -2.04
C ALA A 42 15.23 -12.56 -3.50
N ALA A 43 13.99 -12.97 -3.76
CA ALA A 43 13.52 -13.39 -5.07
C ALA A 43 12.69 -12.32 -5.79
N GLY A 44 12.22 -11.27 -5.12
CA GLY A 44 11.44 -10.23 -5.78
C GLY A 44 10.78 -9.22 -4.86
N ILE A 45 9.72 -8.60 -5.37
CA ILE A 45 8.94 -7.58 -4.67
C ILE A 45 7.46 -7.96 -4.74
N ASP A 46 6.82 -8.10 -3.59
CA ASP A 46 5.38 -8.18 -3.47
C ASP A 46 4.81 -6.78 -3.25
N VAL A 47 3.78 -6.40 -4.01
CA VAL A 47 3.06 -5.14 -3.86
C VAL A 47 1.56 -5.40 -3.88
N LEU A 48 0.87 -4.97 -2.82
CA LEU A 48 -0.58 -4.93 -2.74
C LEU A 48 -1.04 -3.47 -2.88
N GLN A 49 -1.77 -3.16 -3.94
CA GLN A 49 -2.37 -1.84 -4.15
C GLN A 49 -3.89 -1.96 -4.27
N GLY A 50 -4.61 -1.46 -3.27
CA GLY A 50 -6.04 -1.74 -3.11
C GLY A 50 -6.26 -3.25 -3.00
N ARG A 51 -6.95 -3.84 -4.00
CA ARG A 51 -7.20 -5.29 -4.11
C ARG A 51 -6.24 -6.03 -5.04
N VAL A 52 -5.29 -5.36 -5.68
CA VAL A 52 -4.40 -6.02 -6.64
C VAL A 52 -3.11 -6.39 -5.92
N LEU A 53 -2.91 -7.70 -5.71
CA LEU A 53 -1.64 -8.26 -5.27
C LEU A 53 -0.80 -8.57 -6.51
N SER A 54 0.44 -8.11 -6.50
CA SER A 54 1.39 -8.31 -7.58
C SER A 54 2.73 -8.79 -7.05
N ARG A 55 3.39 -9.66 -7.79
CA ARG A 55 4.77 -10.05 -7.53
C ARG A 55 5.63 -9.71 -8.74
N VAL A 56 6.67 -8.92 -8.50
CA VAL A 56 7.69 -8.59 -9.49
C VAL A 56 8.87 -9.53 -9.25
N ASP A 57 9.06 -10.46 -10.18
CA ASP A 57 10.23 -11.33 -10.25
C ASP A 57 11.25 -10.74 -11.25
N PRO A 58 12.54 -10.61 -10.88
CA PRO A 58 13.57 -10.07 -11.76
C PRO A 58 13.76 -10.85 -13.06
N VAL A 59 13.46 -12.14 -13.08
CA VAL A 59 13.65 -13.05 -14.22
C VAL A 59 12.30 -13.44 -14.85
N GLY A 60 11.31 -13.75 -14.01
CA GLY A 60 9.99 -14.23 -14.42
C GLY A 60 8.98 -13.16 -14.79
N GLY A 61 9.31 -11.87 -14.63
CA GLY A 61 8.41 -10.76 -14.93
C GLY A 61 7.42 -10.47 -13.79
N THR A 62 6.29 -9.83 -14.10
CA THR A 62 5.29 -9.43 -13.09
C THR A 62 4.03 -10.28 -13.18
N SER A 63 3.67 -10.97 -12.10
CA SER A 63 2.36 -11.60 -11.94
C SER A 63 1.43 -10.69 -11.14
N LYS A 64 0.12 -10.75 -11.42
CA LYS A 64 -0.91 -9.96 -10.74
C LYS A 64 -2.15 -10.81 -10.52
N ARG A 65 -2.82 -10.63 -9.39
CA ARG A 65 -4.13 -11.18 -9.10
C ARG A 65 -4.94 -10.21 -8.24
N GLU A 66 -6.24 -10.18 -8.44
CA GLU A 66 -7.14 -9.40 -7.60
C GLU A 66 -7.64 -10.26 -6.44
N LEU A 67 -7.70 -9.68 -5.25
CA LEU A 67 -8.25 -10.32 -4.05
C LEU A 67 -9.77 -10.11 -4.03
N SER A 68 -10.52 -11.17 -3.76
CA SER A 68 -11.96 -11.21 -3.97
C SER A 68 -12.74 -10.59 -2.81
N ASP A 69 -12.29 -10.83 -1.59
CA ASP A 69 -12.98 -10.46 -0.35
C ASP A 69 -12.01 -10.02 0.75
N ASP A 70 -12.57 -9.66 1.91
CA ASP A 70 -11.82 -9.20 3.07
C ASP A 70 -10.99 -10.32 3.70
N ALA A 71 -11.51 -11.55 3.74
CA ALA A 71 -10.78 -12.69 4.29
C ALA A 71 -9.47 -12.93 3.52
N GLU A 72 -9.53 -12.95 2.19
CA GLU A 72 -8.35 -13.08 1.34
C GLU A 72 -7.40 -11.89 1.47
N PHE A 73 -7.95 -10.68 1.62
CA PHE A 73 -7.15 -9.49 1.87
C PHE A 73 -6.36 -9.58 3.19
N PHE A 74 -7.02 -9.91 4.30
CA PHE A 74 -6.37 -10.00 5.61
C PHE A 74 -5.43 -11.21 5.72
N ASP A 75 -5.73 -12.31 5.04
CA ASP A 75 -4.79 -13.43 4.90
C ASP A 75 -3.51 -12.96 4.20
N ALA A 76 -3.60 -12.29 3.05
CA ALA A 76 -2.43 -11.78 2.33
C ALA A 76 -1.62 -10.76 3.16
N VAL A 77 -2.29 -9.84 3.88
CA VAL A 77 -1.63 -8.89 4.80
C VAL A 77 -0.76 -9.62 5.82
N THR A 78 -1.24 -10.76 6.33
CA THR A 78 -0.52 -11.54 7.34
C THR A 78 0.55 -12.43 6.71
N THR A 79 0.18 -13.26 5.72
CA THR A 79 1.03 -14.32 5.18
C THR A 79 2.08 -13.80 4.19
N VAL A 80 1.70 -12.85 3.33
CA VAL A 80 2.61 -12.22 2.37
C VAL A 80 3.36 -11.08 3.03
N PHE A 81 2.70 -10.16 3.72
CA PHE A 81 3.39 -8.96 4.22
C PHE A 81 3.94 -9.11 5.65
N GLY A 82 3.68 -10.22 6.34
CA GLY A 82 4.13 -10.43 7.71
C GLY A 82 3.53 -9.42 8.69
N ARG A 83 2.44 -8.74 8.31
CA ARG A 83 1.83 -7.71 9.13
C ARG A 83 0.67 -8.31 9.91
N ASN A 84 0.91 -8.53 11.19
CA ASN A 84 -0.16 -8.85 12.12
C ASN A 84 -1.03 -7.59 12.36
N VAL A 85 -2.35 -7.77 12.28
CA VAL A 85 -3.40 -6.74 12.50
C VAL A 85 -4.46 -7.23 13.51
N ASP A 86 -4.03 -8.03 14.49
CA ASP A 86 -4.88 -8.57 15.56
C ASP A 86 -5.32 -7.50 16.56
N ASP A 87 -4.67 -6.34 16.53
CA ASP A 87 -5.10 -5.14 17.26
C ASP A 87 -6.34 -4.47 16.65
N LEU A 88 -6.72 -4.81 15.41
CA LEU A 88 -7.93 -4.31 14.78
C LEU A 88 -9.17 -5.07 15.25
N THR A 89 -10.18 -4.35 15.72
CA THR A 89 -11.48 -4.93 16.01
C THR A 89 -12.18 -5.39 14.73
N PRO A 90 -13.22 -6.25 14.81
CA PRO A 90 -14.02 -6.61 13.64
C PRO A 90 -14.63 -5.39 12.92
N ALA A 91 -14.98 -4.34 13.67
CA ALA A 91 -15.50 -3.09 13.09
C ALA A 91 -14.40 -2.33 12.33
N ASP A 92 -13.18 -2.27 12.86
CA ASP A 92 -12.03 -1.65 12.19
C ASP A 92 -11.67 -2.40 10.90
N ARG A 93 -11.69 -3.74 10.94
CA ARG A 93 -11.45 -4.57 9.75
C ARG A 93 -12.48 -4.32 8.66
N THR A 94 -13.77 -4.26 9.04
CA THR A 94 -14.86 -3.93 8.12
C THR A 94 -14.69 -2.53 7.52
N ALA A 95 -14.39 -1.53 8.35
CA ALA A 95 -14.18 -0.16 7.90
C ALA A 95 -12.97 -0.02 6.97
N LEU A 96 -11.87 -0.71 7.28
CA LEU A 96 -10.67 -0.77 6.45
C LEU A 96 -10.99 -1.39 5.08
N TRP A 97 -11.69 -2.54 5.06
CA TRP A 97 -12.07 -3.19 3.82
C TRP A 97 -12.96 -2.30 2.94
N ALA A 98 -13.97 -1.65 3.53
CA ALA A 98 -14.81 -0.71 2.80
C ALA A 98 -14.00 0.45 2.20
N ARG A 99 -12.96 0.93 2.90
CA ARG A 99 -12.04 1.95 2.37
C ARG A 99 -11.17 1.42 1.24
N VAL A 100 -10.68 0.18 1.34
CA VAL A 100 -9.91 -0.50 0.29
C VAL A 100 -10.73 -0.62 -1.00
N LEU A 101 -11.99 -1.04 -0.89
CA LEU A 101 -12.90 -1.14 -2.03
C LEU A 101 -13.07 0.20 -2.74
N ARG A 102 -13.46 1.25 -2.01
CA ARG A 102 -13.64 2.60 -2.57
C ARG A 102 -12.38 3.12 -3.26
N ALA A 103 -11.22 2.95 -2.64
CA ALA A 103 -9.94 3.38 -3.21
C ALA A 103 -9.56 2.59 -4.47
N HIS A 104 -9.82 1.28 -4.47
CA HIS A 104 -9.58 0.42 -5.62
C HIS A 104 -10.47 0.81 -6.82
N GLU A 105 -11.77 1.00 -6.58
CA GLU A 105 -12.74 1.42 -7.61
C GLU A 105 -12.38 2.78 -8.20
N ALA A 106 -12.08 3.77 -7.37
CA ALA A 106 -11.67 5.10 -7.82
C ALA A 106 -10.42 5.04 -8.71
N ARG A 107 -9.42 4.24 -8.31
CA ARG A 107 -8.19 4.04 -9.10
C ARG A 107 -8.46 3.30 -10.41
N ALA A 108 -9.33 2.30 -10.40
CA ALA A 108 -9.70 1.53 -11.59
C ALA A 108 -10.42 2.42 -12.62
N ALA A 109 -11.27 3.36 -12.17
CA ALA A 109 -11.92 4.33 -13.04
C ALA A 109 -10.92 5.26 -13.73
N THR A 110 -9.90 5.74 -13.02
CA THR A 110 -8.84 6.59 -13.61
C THR A 110 -7.93 5.85 -14.60
N GLN A 111 -7.78 4.53 -14.47
CA GLN A 111 -6.94 3.72 -15.36
C GLN A 111 -7.62 3.29 -16.66
N ARG A 112 -8.96 3.41 -16.74
CA ARG A 112 -9.76 3.08 -17.93
C ARG A 112 -10.06 4.29 -18.81
N ALA A 113 -9.84 5.51 -18.30
CA ALA A 113 -10.00 6.78 -19.01
C ALA A 113 -8.68 7.19 -19.66
#